data_AF-A0A381N9V5-F1
#
_entry.id   AF-A0A381N9V5-F1
#
_cell.length_a   1.000
_cell.length_b   1.000
_cell.length_c   1.000
_cell.angle_alpha   90.00
_cell.angle_beta   90.00
_cell.angle_gamma   90.00
#
_symmetry.space_group_name_H-M   'P 1'
#
loop_
_entity.id
_entity.type
_entity.pdbx_description
1 polymer ?
#
loop_
_entity_poly.entity_id
_entity_poly.type
_entity_poly.pdbx_seq_one_letter_code
_entity_poly.pdbx_strand_id
1 'polypeptide(L)'
;MGGCADGSSPLHPPAPVEAPSLVSENSDLEALPLREPLVAPNFEDLPVDELLATPMLRDSSFMEEVQEWVGFWTTSASSWFPDYLSRMKWFEGTVDSTLALHGLPQSLRYLPVIESGYSPVAVSRANAVGLWQFMAPTAKDLGMEVTALVDERRDPLRSTEAAAVFLGELYEEFDSWFLALAAYNSGPGRVRRLLIRHAPLEPRTDRLYWELRRYLPKETREFLPKLFGAIVVAGNPTSHGYDLPAQDPFSFDQVWVPDATTLDVIAKASESADTEISRLNPQYVRGMTPPLRQVSVRVPKGKGDLFSRNYALIPVDERVSFVEHIVAPGETLSHIAVLYRVSVPDLRAANPTVRPRYLRIGAMITVPVSAGLKRDSKPGS
;
A
#
# COMPACT_ATOMS: atom_id res chain seq x y z
N MET A 1 -23.70 82.51 -36.03
CA MET A 1 -23.91 81.62 -34.86
C MET A 1 -23.02 80.40 -35.10
N GLY A 2 -21.89 80.16 -34.42
CA GLY A 2 -21.46 80.58 -33.08
C GLY A 2 -22.03 79.63 -32.03
N GLY A 3 -21.27 78.95 -31.17
CA GLY A 3 -19.80 78.83 -31.03
C GLY A 3 -19.41 78.19 -29.68
N CYS A 4 -18.14 77.76 -29.52
CA CYS A 4 -17.48 77.30 -28.26
C CYS A 4 -17.98 75.96 -27.65
N ALA A 5 -17.27 75.24 -26.76
CA ALA A 5 -15.84 75.02 -26.41
C ALA A 5 -15.81 73.95 -25.26
N ASP A 6 -14.75 73.22 -24.85
CA ASP A 6 -13.36 73.00 -25.28
C ASP A 6 -12.94 71.55 -24.86
N GLY A 7 -11.65 71.18 -24.81
CA GLY A 7 -11.17 69.99 -24.08
C GLY A 7 -9.86 69.33 -24.53
N SER A 8 -8.76 70.07 -24.62
CA SER A 8 -7.46 69.55 -25.10
C SER A 8 -6.69 68.69 -24.08
N SER A 9 -6.05 67.59 -24.52
CA SER A 9 -4.58 67.35 -24.41
C SER A 9 -4.14 65.94 -24.85
N PRO A 10 -3.07 65.78 -25.64
CA PRO A 10 -2.48 64.48 -25.99
C PRO A 10 -1.48 63.98 -24.92
N LEU A 11 -1.42 62.65 -24.73
CA LEU A 11 -0.45 62.01 -23.83
C LEU A 11 0.95 61.96 -24.47
N HIS A 12 1.94 62.55 -23.79
CA HIS A 12 3.37 62.32 -24.09
C HIS A 12 3.82 60.92 -23.63
N PRO A 13 4.77 60.27 -24.33
CA PRO A 13 5.39 59.05 -23.83
C PRO A 13 6.27 59.34 -22.61
N PRO A 14 6.36 58.43 -21.62
CA PRO A 14 7.26 58.59 -20.48
C PRO A 14 8.73 58.53 -20.91
N ALA A 15 9.58 59.29 -20.20
CA ALA A 15 11.02 59.36 -20.41
C ALA A 15 11.72 58.01 -20.08
N PRO A 16 12.92 57.75 -20.65
CA PRO A 16 13.70 56.57 -20.29
C PRO A 16 14.11 56.64 -18.82
N VAL A 17 13.81 55.57 -18.07
CA VAL A 17 14.27 55.41 -16.69
C VAL A 17 15.77 55.04 -16.72
N GLU A 18 16.59 55.75 -15.95
CA GLU A 18 18.03 55.50 -15.84
C GLU A 18 18.31 54.08 -15.33
N ALA A 19 19.36 53.46 -15.86
CA ALA A 19 19.82 52.17 -15.38
C ALA A 19 20.38 52.32 -13.95
N PRO A 20 19.92 51.53 -12.97
CA PRO A 20 20.46 51.58 -11.61
C PRO A 20 21.93 51.18 -11.61
N SER A 21 22.74 51.97 -10.90
CA SER A 21 24.20 51.85 -10.85
C SER A 21 24.65 50.51 -10.25
N LEU A 22 25.72 49.95 -10.82
CA LEU A 22 26.43 48.79 -10.27
C LEU A 22 27.01 49.14 -8.88
N VAL A 23 26.31 48.71 -7.82
CA VAL A 23 26.88 48.58 -6.48
C VAL A 23 27.07 47.09 -6.24
N SER A 24 28.33 46.68 -6.07
CA SER A 24 28.70 45.31 -5.78
C SER A 24 28.42 44.99 -4.31
N GLU A 25 27.28 44.36 -4.03
CA GLU A 25 27.07 43.63 -2.79
C GLU A 25 27.12 42.13 -3.08
N ASN A 26 27.94 41.42 -2.31
CA ASN A 26 28.10 39.97 -2.44
C ASN A 26 26.78 39.30 -2.10
N SER A 27 26.08 38.80 -3.13
CA SER A 27 25.09 37.76 -2.92
C SER A 27 25.83 36.44 -2.85
N ASP A 28 25.69 35.75 -1.72
CA ASP A 28 26.11 34.36 -1.59
C ASP A 28 25.26 33.50 -2.53
N LEU A 29 25.72 33.42 -3.78
CA LEU A 29 25.42 32.30 -4.66
C LEU A 29 26.11 31.08 -4.05
N GLU A 30 25.45 30.46 -3.07
CA GLU A 30 25.67 29.05 -2.78
C GLU A 30 25.55 28.32 -4.11
N ALA A 31 26.68 27.86 -4.63
CA ALA A 31 26.69 27.01 -5.79
C ALA A 31 25.85 25.79 -5.42
N LEU A 32 24.71 25.62 -6.10
CA LEU A 32 23.93 24.38 -6.03
C LEU A 32 24.93 23.23 -6.15
N PRO A 33 25.01 22.32 -5.15
CA PRO A 33 26.09 21.35 -5.10
C PRO A 33 26.14 20.63 -6.44
N LEU A 34 27.29 20.72 -7.11
CA LEU A 34 27.52 20.06 -8.38
C LEU A 34 27.10 18.61 -8.19
N ARG A 35 26.05 18.18 -8.88
CA ARG A 35 25.59 16.79 -8.85
C ARG A 35 26.82 15.93 -9.07
N GLU A 36 27.18 15.13 -8.07
CA GLU A 36 28.27 14.17 -8.21
C GLU A 36 28.02 13.34 -9.48
N PRO A 37 29.07 13.01 -10.25
CA PRO A 37 28.89 12.25 -11.47
C PRO A 37 28.10 10.99 -11.15
N LEU A 38 26.96 10.82 -11.83
CA LEU A 38 26.00 9.77 -11.55
C LEU A 38 26.69 8.40 -11.61
N VAL A 39 26.98 7.83 -10.43
CA VAL A 39 27.55 6.49 -10.30
C VAL A 39 26.56 5.52 -10.93
N ALA A 40 26.97 4.83 -12.00
CA ALA A 40 26.08 3.95 -12.76
C ALA A 40 25.44 2.90 -11.83
N PRO A 41 24.20 2.46 -12.09
CA PRO A 41 23.51 1.55 -11.19
C PRO A 41 24.22 0.20 -11.17
N ASN A 42 24.68 -0.23 -9.99
CA ASN A 42 25.36 -1.50 -9.83
C ASN A 42 24.35 -2.63 -9.60
N PHE A 43 24.40 -3.64 -10.47
CA PHE A 43 23.62 -4.89 -10.35
C PHE A 43 24.52 -6.12 -10.13
N GLU A 44 25.86 -5.97 -10.13
CA GLU A 44 26.81 -7.09 -10.09
C GLU A 44 26.80 -7.86 -8.76
N ASP A 45 26.48 -7.17 -7.65
CA ASP A 45 26.38 -7.75 -6.31
C ASP A 45 25.03 -8.45 -6.04
N LEU A 46 24.10 -8.44 -7.00
CA LEU A 46 22.75 -9.00 -6.85
C LEU A 46 22.64 -10.41 -7.46
N PRO A 47 21.84 -11.31 -6.88
CA PRO A 47 21.58 -12.61 -7.48
C PRO A 47 20.85 -12.43 -8.83
N VAL A 48 21.53 -12.78 -9.92
CA VAL A 48 20.97 -12.67 -11.27
C VAL A 48 19.87 -13.72 -11.45
N ASP A 49 18.65 -13.24 -11.70
CA ASP A 49 17.49 -14.03 -12.07
C ASP A 49 16.93 -13.60 -13.44
N GLU A 50 15.81 -14.18 -13.87
CA GLU A 50 15.26 -13.95 -15.21
C GLU A 50 14.83 -12.50 -15.48
N LEU A 51 14.41 -11.75 -14.45
CA LEU A 51 14.08 -10.33 -14.58
C LEU A 51 15.37 -9.48 -14.70
N LEU A 52 16.41 -9.81 -13.92
CA LEU A 52 17.71 -9.12 -13.99
C LEU A 52 18.59 -9.58 -15.17
N ALA A 53 18.28 -10.70 -15.81
CA ALA A 53 18.93 -11.16 -17.05
C ALA A 53 18.46 -10.40 -18.31
N THR A 54 17.53 -9.45 -18.17
CA THR A 54 16.95 -8.70 -19.29
C THR A 54 18.02 -7.99 -20.15
N PRO A 55 17.90 -8.03 -21.50
CA PRO A 55 18.80 -7.26 -22.37
C PRO A 55 18.64 -5.73 -22.18
N MET A 56 17.57 -5.27 -21.53
CA MET A 56 17.31 -3.85 -21.27
C MET A 56 18.38 -3.18 -20.41
N LEU A 57 19.12 -3.92 -19.56
CA LEU A 57 20.25 -3.38 -18.79
C LEU A 57 21.41 -2.88 -19.67
N ARG A 58 21.40 -3.16 -20.98
CA ARG A 58 22.38 -2.64 -21.96
C ARG A 58 21.84 -1.47 -22.78
N ASP A 59 20.57 -1.09 -22.61
CA ASP A 59 19.97 0.07 -23.29
C ASP A 59 20.26 1.34 -22.49
N SER A 60 20.96 2.30 -23.12
CA SER A 60 21.41 3.50 -22.43
C SER A 60 20.25 4.39 -21.97
N SER A 61 19.13 4.43 -22.71
CA SER A 61 17.95 5.21 -22.33
C SER A 61 17.23 4.59 -21.14
N PHE A 62 17.17 3.26 -21.06
CA PHE A 62 16.63 2.57 -19.88
C PHE A 62 17.51 2.83 -18.65
N MET A 63 18.82 2.69 -18.78
CA MET A 63 19.76 2.87 -17.67
C MET A 63 19.82 4.32 -17.18
N GLU A 64 19.61 5.31 -18.05
CA GLU A 64 19.44 6.72 -17.68
C GLU A 64 18.18 6.92 -16.82
N GLU A 65 17.00 6.41 -17.24
CA GLU A 65 15.77 6.46 -16.41
C GLU A 65 15.94 5.69 -15.08
N VAL A 66 16.63 4.54 -15.07
CA VAL A 66 16.95 3.81 -13.83
C VAL A 66 17.81 4.66 -12.90
N GLN A 67 18.83 5.34 -13.43
CA GLN A 67 19.73 6.19 -12.65
C GLN A 67 19.02 7.42 -12.06
N GLU A 68 18.05 8.00 -12.77
CA GLU A 68 17.18 9.04 -12.21
C GLU A 68 16.42 8.53 -10.99
N TRP A 69 15.90 7.30 -11.03
CA TRP A 69 15.22 6.68 -9.89
C TRP A 69 16.16 6.31 -8.76
N VAL A 70 17.37 5.80 -9.02
CA VAL A 70 18.42 5.64 -7.99
C VAL A 70 18.67 6.97 -7.27
N GLY A 71 18.86 8.05 -8.03
CA GLY A 71 19.04 9.40 -7.48
C GLY A 71 17.81 9.90 -6.69
N PHE A 72 16.59 9.60 -7.14
CA PHE A 72 15.37 9.91 -6.39
C PHE A 72 15.32 9.18 -5.05
N TRP A 73 15.61 7.87 -5.04
CA TRP A 73 15.61 7.06 -3.82
C TRP A 73 16.64 7.56 -2.81
N THR A 74 17.89 7.80 -3.25
CA THR A 74 18.99 8.23 -2.38
C THR A 74 18.91 9.68 -1.91
N THR A 75 18.18 10.56 -2.60
CA THR A 75 18.08 11.99 -2.23
C THR A 75 16.67 12.38 -1.78
N SER A 76 15.70 12.40 -2.70
CA SER A 76 14.35 12.92 -2.51
C SER A 76 13.49 12.04 -1.60
N ALA A 77 13.77 10.74 -1.58
CA ALA A 77 13.11 9.77 -0.69
C ALA A 77 13.90 9.47 0.60
N SER A 78 15.10 10.02 0.76
CA SER A 78 16.05 9.63 1.83
C SER A 78 15.49 9.65 3.25
N SER A 79 14.54 10.55 3.54
CA SER A 79 13.91 10.69 4.86
C SER A 79 12.87 9.62 5.19
N TRP A 80 12.37 8.86 4.22
CA TRP A 80 11.29 7.88 4.40
C TRP A 80 11.53 6.53 3.72
N PHE A 81 12.48 6.43 2.78
CA PHE A 81 12.88 5.18 2.16
C PHE A 81 13.42 4.14 3.18
N PRO A 82 14.18 4.52 4.24
CA PRO A 82 14.57 3.58 5.30
C PRO A 82 13.38 2.86 5.96
N ASP A 83 12.23 3.52 6.11
CA ASP A 83 11.02 2.88 6.65
C ASP A 83 10.46 1.80 5.71
N TYR A 84 10.63 1.99 4.40
CA TYR A 84 10.19 1.03 3.38
C TYR A 84 11.08 -0.22 3.45
N LEU A 85 12.39 -0.03 3.59
CA LEU A 85 13.37 -1.09 3.73
C LEU A 85 13.24 -1.84 5.08
N SER A 86 12.95 -1.12 6.16
CA SER A 86 12.66 -1.71 7.48
C SER A 86 11.43 -2.62 7.45
N ARG A 87 10.34 -2.19 6.79
CA ARG A 87 9.16 -3.05 6.58
C ARG A 87 9.43 -4.20 5.61
N MET A 88 10.24 -3.99 4.58
CA MET A 88 10.71 -5.06 3.69
C MET A 88 11.46 -6.14 4.47
N LYS A 89 12.44 -5.75 5.30
CA LYS A 89 13.23 -6.66 6.15
C LYS A 89 12.36 -7.51 7.06
N TRP A 90 11.20 -7.01 7.50
CA TRP A 90 10.28 -7.78 8.31
C TRP A 90 9.59 -8.91 7.51
N PHE A 91 9.13 -8.62 6.28
CA PHE A 91 8.35 -9.55 5.46
C PHE A 91 9.14 -10.35 4.43
N GLU A 92 10.41 -10.01 4.15
CA GLU A 92 11.16 -10.55 3.02
C GLU A 92 11.24 -12.09 3.01
N GLY A 93 11.48 -12.74 4.15
CA GLY A 93 11.51 -14.20 4.21
C GLY A 93 10.18 -14.88 3.86
N THR A 94 9.04 -14.19 4.02
CA THR A 94 7.74 -14.66 3.50
C THR A 94 7.69 -14.51 1.99
N VAL A 95 8.06 -13.33 1.47
CA VAL A 95 8.01 -13.03 0.04
C VAL A 95 8.95 -13.94 -0.76
N ASP A 96 10.21 -14.04 -0.34
CA ASP A 96 11.24 -14.88 -0.98
C ASP A 96 10.81 -16.35 -1.06
N SER A 97 10.30 -16.90 0.06
CA SER A 97 9.81 -18.29 0.13
C SER A 97 8.63 -18.54 -0.80
N THR A 98 7.68 -17.59 -0.89
CA THR A 98 6.53 -17.72 -1.80
C THR A 98 6.96 -17.58 -3.25
N LEU A 99 7.80 -16.60 -3.60
CA LEU A 99 8.34 -16.47 -4.96
C LEU A 99 9.10 -17.74 -5.38
N ALA A 100 9.91 -18.31 -4.49
CA ALA A 100 10.63 -19.55 -4.76
C ALA A 100 9.71 -20.76 -4.93
N LEU A 101 8.63 -20.87 -4.14
CA LEU A 101 7.62 -21.93 -4.26
C LEU A 101 6.90 -21.90 -5.63
N HIS A 102 6.63 -20.71 -6.14
CA HIS A 102 6.00 -20.49 -7.45
C HIS A 102 7.00 -20.42 -8.61
N GLY A 103 8.30 -20.65 -8.36
CA GLY A 103 9.35 -20.64 -9.39
C GLY A 103 9.66 -19.26 -9.99
N LEU A 104 9.31 -18.18 -9.29
CA LEU A 104 9.37 -16.81 -9.78
C LEU A 104 10.73 -16.12 -9.47
N PRO A 105 11.13 -15.12 -10.28
CA PRO A 105 12.31 -14.29 -10.01
C PRO A 105 12.28 -13.65 -8.62
N GLN A 106 13.37 -13.77 -7.89
CA GLN A 106 13.47 -13.27 -6.51
C GLN A 106 13.50 -11.74 -6.46
N SER A 107 13.96 -11.07 -7.52
CA SER A 107 13.91 -9.61 -7.69
C SER A 107 12.49 -9.04 -7.74
N LEU A 108 11.44 -9.87 -7.92
CA LEU A 108 10.05 -9.44 -7.73
C LEU A 108 9.74 -9.03 -6.28
N ARG A 109 10.58 -9.42 -5.30
CA ARG A 109 10.52 -8.94 -3.90
C ARG A 109 10.60 -7.42 -3.77
N TYR A 110 11.09 -6.70 -4.77
CA TYR A 110 11.19 -5.25 -4.73
C TYR A 110 9.90 -4.54 -5.20
N LEU A 111 8.92 -5.27 -5.75
CA LEU A 111 7.61 -4.68 -6.15
C LEU A 111 6.86 -4.02 -4.97
N PRO A 112 6.71 -4.65 -3.78
CA PRO A 112 6.00 -4.01 -2.68
C PRO A 112 6.71 -2.74 -2.16
N VAL A 113 8.01 -2.55 -2.42
CA VAL A 113 8.72 -1.28 -2.12
C VAL A 113 8.11 -0.14 -2.93
N ILE A 114 7.91 -0.34 -4.24
CA ILE A 114 7.46 0.73 -5.14
C ILE A 114 5.93 0.90 -5.17
N GLU A 115 5.19 -0.13 -4.78
CA GLU A 115 3.71 -0.15 -4.73
C GLU A 115 3.16 0.42 -3.40
N SER A 116 3.63 -0.10 -2.26
CA SER A 116 3.08 0.23 -0.93
C SER A 116 4.12 0.69 0.10
N GLY A 117 5.40 0.65 -0.26
CA GLY A 117 6.49 0.73 0.69
C GLY A 117 6.46 -0.39 1.72
N TYR A 118 6.10 -1.61 1.31
CA TYR A 118 5.91 -2.77 2.19
C TYR A 118 4.91 -2.54 3.34
N SER A 119 3.86 -1.73 3.12
CA SER A 119 2.85 -1.47 4.14
C SER A 119 1.58 -2.33 3.94
N PRO A 120 1.27 -3.27 4.86
CA PRO A 120 0.06 -4.10 4.76
C PRO A 120 -1.25 -3.30 4.86
N VAL A 121 -1.19 -2.05 5.33
CA VAL A 121 -2.36 -1.17 5.51
C VAL A 121 -2.41 -0.01 4.51
N ALA A 122 -1.50 0.03 3.52
CA ALA A 122 -1.52 1.03 2.45
C ALA A 122 -2.84 0.99 1.66
N VAL A 123 -3.33 2.18 1.29
CA VAL A 123 -4.52 2.35 0.44
C VAL A 123 -4.21 3.44 -0.59
N SER A 124 -4.25 3.10 -1.89
CA SER A 124 -4.08 4.10 -2.95
C SER A 124 -5.33 4.95 -3.16
N ARG A 125 -5.18 6.04 -3.92
CA ARG A 125 -6.32 6.87 -4.39
C ARG A 125 -7.34 6.09 -5.23
N ALA A 126 -6.94 4.95 -5.82
CA ALA A 126 -7.80 4.05 -6.57
C ALA A 126 -8.47 2.96 -5.71
N ASN A 127 -8.19 2.93 -4.39
CA ASN A 127 -8.59 1.86 -3.44
C ASN A 127 -7.90 0.51 -3.68
N ALA A 128 -6.71 0.53 -4.27
CA ALA A 128 -5.75 -0.57 -4.20
C ALA A 128 -5.24 -0.70 -2.76
N VAL A 129 -5.04 -1.91 -2.24
CA VAL A 129 -4.75 -2.15 -0.80
C VAL A 129 -3.63 -3.14 -0.56
N GLY A 130 -2.87 -2.90 0.51
CA GLY A 130 -1.90 -3.82 1.09
C GLY A 130 -0.54 -3.82 0.41
N LEU A 131 0.29 -4.82 0.76
CA LEU A 131 1.68 -4.93 0.28
C LEU A 131 1.78 -4.81 -1.24
N TRP A 132 0.91 -5.54 -1.93
CA TRP A 132 0.88 -5.74 -3.38
C TRP A 132 -0.09 -4.78 -4.10
N GLN A 133 -0.74 -3.85 -3.38
CA GLN A 133 -1.71 -2.91 -3.95
C GLN A 133 -2.80 -3.59 -4.81
N PHE A 134 -3.51 -4.56 -4.24
CA PHE A 134 -4.60 -5.22 -4.95
C PHE A 134 -5.88 -4.38 -5.02
N MET A 135 -6.44 -4.29 -6.22
CA MET A 135 -7.82 -3.82 -6.41
C MET A 135 -8.82 -4.86 -5.89
N ALA A 136 -9.91 -4.41 -5.26
CA ALA A 136 -10.87 -5.30 -4.61
C ALA A 136 -11.54 -6.35 -5.54
N PRO A 137 -11.83 -6.07 -6.83
CA PRO A 137 -12.30 -7.10 -7.77
C PRO A 137 -11.23 -8.18 -8.01
N THR A 138 -10.03 -7.78 -8.44
CA THR A 138 -8.89 -8.68 -8.70
C THR A 138 -8.56 -9.56 -7.50
N ALA A 139 -8.61 -9.00 -6.29
CA ALA A 139 -8.39 -9.77 -5.06
C ALA A 139 -9.41 -10.89 -4.88
N LYS A 140 -10.69 -10.64 -5.16
CA LYS A 140 -11.77 -11.64 -5.07
C LYS A 140 -11.66 -12.69 -6.16
N ASP A 141 -11.25 -12.29 -7.36
CA ASP A 141 -10.99 -13.21 -8.48
C ASP A 141 -9.85 -14.17 -8.11
N LEU A 142 -8.83 -13.68 -7.39
CA LEU A 142 -7.73 -14.47 -6.78
C LEU A 142 -8.09 -15.15 -5.44
N GLY A 143 -9.38 -15.22 -5.07
CA GLY A 143 -9.86 -15.96 -3.90
C GLY A 143 -9.62 -15.31 -2.53
N MET A 144 -9.22 -14.03 -2.46
CA MET A 144 -9.11 -13.28 -1.21
C MET A 144 -10.47 -12.77 -0.71
N GLU A 145 -10.70 -12.89 0.59
CA GLU A 145 -11.86 -12.31 1.27
C GLU A 145 -11.70 -10.79 1.43
N VAL A 146 -12.66 -10.04 0.89
CA VAL A 146 -12.74 -8.57 1.04
C VAL A 146 -14.16 -8.19 1.48
N THR A 147 -14.32 -8.03 2.79
CA THR A 147 -15.55 -7.68 3.53
C THR A 147 -15.32 -6.45 4.43
N ALA A 148 -16.30 -6.11 5.29
CA ALA A 148 -16.19 -4.97 6.21
C ALA A 148 -15.36 -5.25 7.47
N LEU A 149 -15.18 -6.53 7.82
CA LEU A 149 -14.38 -6.98 8.98
C LEU A 149 -13.02 -7.57 8.55
N VAL A 150 -12.98 -8.26 7.41
CA VAL A 150 -11.81 -8.96 6.89
C VAL A 150 -11.43 -8.39 5.52
N ASP A 151 -10.18 -7.94 5.34
CA ASP A 151 -9.63 -7.56 4.05
C ASP A 151 -8.27 -8.26 3.84
N GLU A 152 -8.30 -9.45 3.24
CA GLU A 152 -7.11 -10.30 3.07
C GLU A 152 -6.07 -9.72 2.11
N ARG A 153 -6.40 -8.65 1.37
CA ARG A 153 -5.40 -7.84 0.65
C ARG A 153 -4.35 -7.25 1.60
N ARG A 154 -4.75 -7.03 2.87
CA ARG A 154 -3.87 -6.59 3.95
C ARG A 154 -3.08 -7.72 4.59
N ASP A 155 -3.46 -8.98 4.38
CA ASP A 155 -2.77 -10.12 4.98
C ASP A 155 -1.45 -10.39 4.23
N PRO A 156 -0.28 -10.32 4.89
CA PRO A 156 1.01 -10.51 4.22
C PRO A 156 1.20 -11.89 3.59
N LEU A 157 0.54 -12.93 4.11
CA LEU A 157 0.65 -14.28 3.54
C LEU A 157 -0.30 -14.42 2.36
N ARG A 158 -1.59 -14.09 2.55
CA ARG A 158 -2.64 -14.31 1.53
C ARG A 158 -2.44 -13.40 0.32
N SER A 159 -2.04 -12.15 0.52
CA SER A 159 -1.76 -11.22 -0.57
C SER A 159 -0.48 -11.56 -1.33
N THR A 160 0.55 -12.12 -0.67
CA THR A 160 1.78 -12.57 -1.35
C THR A 160 1.55 -13.83 -2.17
N GLU A 161 0.78 -14.80 -1.65
CA GLU A 161 0.36 -15.98 -2.41
C GLU A 161 -0.43 -15.58 -3.67
N ALA A 162 -1.43 -14.69 -3.51
CA ALA A 162 -2.21 -14.18 -4.63
C ALA A 162 -1.36 -13.37 -5.63
N ALA A 163 -0.35 -12.63 -5.17
CA ALA A 163 0.58 -11.91 -6.04
C ALA A 163 1.49 -12.84 -6.83
N ALA A 164 1.99 -13.92 -6.23
CA ALA A 164 2.79 -14.92 -6.93
C ALA A 164 1.98 -15.60 -8.04
N VAL A 165 0.77 -16.09 -7.72
CA VAL A 165 -0.15 -16.66 -8.73
C VAL A 165 -0.42 -15.67 -9.86
N PHE A 166 -0.79 -14.42 -9.54
CA PHE A 166 -1.11 -13.42 -10.55
C PHE A 166 0.10 -13.03 -11.40
N LEU A 167 1.30 -12.88 -10.82
CA LEU A 167 2.52 -12.59 -11.57
C LEU A 167 2.91 -13.76 -12.49
N GLY A 168 2.70 -15.00 -12.05
CA GLY A 168 2.85 -16.20 -12.88
C GLY A 168 1.90 -16.20 -14.08
N GLU A 169 0.59 -16.01 -13.85
CA GLU A 169 -0.43 -15.89 -14.92
C GLU A 169 -0.09 -14.78 -15.93
N LEU A 170 0.43 -13.65 -15.47
CA LEU A 170 0.85 -12.55 -16.35
C LEU A 170 2.11 -12.90 -17.15
N TYR A 171 3.06 -13.62 -16.56
CA TYR A 171 4.24 -14.07 -17.29
C TYR A 171 3.85 -15.12 -18.35
N GLU A 172 2.99 -16.10 -18.01
CA GLU A 172 2.43 -17.04 -18.98
C GLU A 172 1.62 -16.36 -20.10
N GLU A 173 0.86 -15.30 -19.78
CA GLU A 173 0.10 -14.57 -20.80
C GLU A 173 1.01 -13.76 -21.74
N PHE A 174 2.08 -13.14 -21.21
CA PHE A 174 2.86 -12.12 -21.93
C PHE A 174 4.28 -12.52 -22.34
N ASP A 175 4.84 -13.64 -21.86
CA ASP A 175 6.15 -14.19 -22.25
C ASP A 175 7.31 -13.15 -22.16
N SER A 176 7.19 -12.22 -21.21
CA SER A 176 8.13 -11.12 -20.98
C SER A 176 7.81 -10.47 -19.64
N TRP A 177 8.83 -10.33 -18.79
CA TRP A 177 8.65 -9.71 -17.48
C TRP A 177 8.27 -8.24 -17.56
N PHE A 178 8.80 -7.46 -18.53
CA PHE A 178 8.43 -6.06 -18.65
C PHE A 178 6.97 -5.89 -19.13
N LEU A 179 6.49 -6.76 -20.02
CA LEU A 179 5.07 -6.77 -20.42
C LEU A 179 4.16 -7.25 -19.28
N ALA A 180 4.55 -8.28 -18.53
CA ALA A 180 3.82 -8.78 -17.37
C ALA A 180 3.73 -7.72 -16.25
N LEU A 181 4.83 -7.03 -15.94
CA LEU A 181 4.85 -5.95 -14.92
C LEU A 181 4.09 -4.70 -15.38
N ALA A 182 4.13 -4.37 -16.68
CA ALA A 182 3.25 -3.34 -17.24
C ALA A 182 1.77 -3.74 -17.17
N ALA A 183 1.45 -5.03 -17.32
CA ALA A 183 0.09 -5.55 -17.19
C ALA A 183 -0.39 -5.57 -15.73
N TYR A 184 0.50 -5.88 -14.78
CA TYR A 184 0.27 -5.79 -13.35
C TYR A 184 -0.14 -4.37 -12.94
N ASN A 185 0.68 -3.37 -13.25
CA ASN A 185 0.43 -1.97 -12.90
C ASN A 185 -0.79 -1.38 -13.66
N SER A 186 -0.96 -1.73 -14.93
CA SER A 186 -1.85 -0.98 -15.85
C SER A 186 -3.13 -1.72 -16.26
N GLY A 187 -3.29 -2.96 -15.82
CA GLY A 187 -4.38 -3.87 -16.16
C GLY A 187 -4.06 -4.73 -17.41
N PRO A 188 -4.19 -6.07 -17.37
CA PRO A 188 -3.77 -6.95 -18.47
C PRO A 188 -4.49 -6.65 -19.79
N GLY A 189 -5.79 -6.35 -19.72
CA GLY A 189 -6.58 -5.93 -20.88
C GLY A 189 -6.07 -4.64 -21.57
N ARG A 190 -5.32 -3.78 -20.88
CA ARG A 190 -4.66 -2.61 -21.49
C ARG A 190 -3.47 -3.05 -22.33
N VAL A 191 -2.60 -3.91 -21.81
CA VAL A 191 -1.42 -4.44 -22.52
C VAL A 191 -1.83 -5.34 -23.70
N ARG A 192 -2.86 -6.18 -23.55
CA ARG A 192 -3.45 -6.92 -24.71
C ARG A 192 -3.85 -5.98 -25.85
N ARG A 193 -4.59 -4.90 -25.54
CA ARG A 193 -5.03 -3.92 -26.56
C ARG A 193 -3.88 -3.12 -27.15
N LEU A 194 -2.82 -2.86 -26.39
CA LEU A 194 -1.58 -2.26 -26.88
C LEU A 194 -0.93 -3.16 -27.94
N LEU A 195 -0.67 -4.43 -27.59
CA LEU A 195 -0.04 -5.42 -28.47
C LEU A 195 -0.88 -5.66 -29.73
N ILE A 196 -2.18 -5.93 -29.61
CA ILE A 196 -3.09 -6.15 -30.75
C ILE A 196 -3.09 -4.97 -31.73
N ARG A 197 -2.98 -3.72 -31.23
CA ARG A 197 -3.05 -2.52 -32.07
C ARG A 197 -1.72 -2.16 -32.73
N HIS A 198 -0.60 -2.36 -32.03
CA HIS A 198 0.70 -1.80 -32.43
C HIS A 198 1.76 -2.84 -32.78
N ALA A 199 1.57 -4.10 -32.39
CA ALA A 199 2.55 -5.18 -32.56
C ALA A 199 1.88 -6.58 -32.61
N PRO A 200 0.85 -6.80 -33.46
CA PRO A 200 0.08 -8.05 -33.44
C PRO A 200 0.84 -9.29 -33.93
N LEU A 201 2.00 -9.12 -34.57
CA LEU A 201 2.84 -10.18 -35.13
C LEU A 201 4.27 -10.21 -34.56
N GLU A 202 4.59 -9.29 -33.64
CA GLU A 202 5.94 -9.20 -33.07
C GLU A 202 6.13 -10.19 -31.91
N PRO A 203 7.35 -10.73 -31.72
CA PRO A 203 7.67 -11.54 -30.56
C PRO A 203 7.59 -10.68 -29.30
N ARG A 204 6.92 -11.22 -28.27
CA ARG A 204 6.80 -10.56 -26.98
C ARG A 204 8.17 -10.54 -26.30
N THR A 205 8.64 -9.36 -25.95
CA THR A 205 9.97 -9.16 -25.37
C THR A 205 9.98 -7.88 -24.53
N ASP A 206 10.95 -7.77 -23.62
CA ASP A 206 11.11 -6.55 -22.81
C ASP A 206 11.43 -5.32 -23.67
N ARG A 207 12.14 -5.54 -24.78
CA ARG A 207 12.39 -4.53 -25.80
C ARG A 207 11.10 -4.07 -26.48
N LEU A 208 10.19 -4.99 -26.80
CA LEU A 208 8.89 -4.63 -27.38
C LEU A 208 8.07 -3.77 -26.41
N TYR A 209 8.08 -4.09 -25.11
CA TYR A 209 7.53 -3.18 -24.10
C TYR A 209 8.19 -1.80 -24.17
N TRP A 210 9.52 -1.74 -24.18
CA TRP A 210 10.27 -0.47 -24.14
C TRP A 210 9.92 0.44 -25.32
N GLU A 211 9.81 -0.13 -26.52
CA GLU A 211 9.43 0.57 -27.74
C GLU A 211 7.95 1.04 -27.73
N LEU A 212 7.04 0.22 -27.20
CA LEU A 212 5.61 0.52 -27.14
C LEU A 212 5.19 1.37 -25.93
N ARG A 213 6.02 1.50 -24.88
CA ARG A 213 5.66 2.15 -23.61
C ARG A 213 5.09 3.56 -23.79
N ARG A 214 5.51 4.29 -24.83
CA ARG A 214 5.00 5.64 -25.17
C ARG A 214 3.47 5.75 -25.26
N TYR A 215 2.77 4.64 -25.57
CA TYR A 215 1.30 4.57 -25.66
C TYR A 215 0.60 4.21 -24.32
N LEU A 216 1.37 3.93 -23.26
CA LEU A 216 0.88 3.67 -21.90
C LEU A 216 0.83 4.95 -21.06
N PRO A 217 0.02 5.00 -19.98
CA PRO A 217 0.00 6.12 -19.03
C PRO A 217 1.37 6.35 -18.40
N LYS A 218 1.67 7.61 -18.04
CA LYS A 218 2.96 8.04 -17.46
C LYS A 218 3.45 7.10 -16.34
N GLU A 219 2.58 6.83 -15.37
CA GLU A 219 2.80 5.93 -14.23
C GLU A 219 3.32 4.54 -14.65
N THR A 220 2.69 3.93 -15.66
CA THR A 220 3.11 2.61 -16.17
C THR A 220 4.45 2.67 -16.90
N ARG A 221 4.74 3.76 -17.63
CA ARG A 221 6.04 3.92 -18.33
C ARG A 221 7.20 3.98 -17.34
N GLU A 222 7.01 4.73 -16.26
CA GLU A 222 7.98 4.94 -15.20
C GLU A 222 8.10 3.73 -14.25
N PHE A 223 7.14 2.80 -14.27
CA PHE A 223 7.06 1.66 -13.35
C PHE A 223 8.30 0.76 -13.37
N LEU A 224 8.77 0.37 -14.56
CA LEU A 224 9.94 -0.50 -14.71
C LEU A 224 11.26 0.20 -14.30
N PRO A 225 11.60 1.41 -14.80
CA PRO A 225 12.75 2.16 -14.30
C PRO A 225 12.71 2.42 -12.79
N LYS A 226 11.53 2.73 -12.23
CA LYS A 226 11.30 2.90 -10.79
C LYS A 226 11.61 1.63 -10.00
N LEU A 227 11.16 0.48 -10.49
CA LEU A 227 11.45 -0.83 -9.91
C LEU A 227 12.95 -1.11 -9.92
N PHE A 228 13.61 -0.98 -11.08
CA PHE A 228 15.04 -1.25 -11.20
C PHE A 228 15.90 -0.29 -10.35
N GLY A 229 15.53 0.98 -10.26
CA GLY A 229 16.17 1.92 -9.34
C GLY A 229 15.97 1.54 -7.86
N ALA A 230 14.80 0.99 -7.51
CA ALA A 230 14.56 0.46 -6.16
C ALA A 230 15.34 -0.83 -5.90
N ILE A 231 15.47 -1.73 -6.88
CA ILE A 231 16.27 -2.96 -6.78
C ILE A 231 17.73 -2.64 -6.43
N VAL A 232 18.34 -1.67 -7.11
CA VAL A 232 19.73 -1.25 -6.85
C VAL A 232 19.90 -0.77 -5.41
N VAL A 233 19.07 0.21 -5.00
CA VAL A 233 19.23 0.86 -3.69
C VAL A 233 18.80 -0.03 -2.53
N ALA A 234 17.74 -0.84 -2.69
CA ALA A 234 17.27 -1.75 -1.65
C ALA A 234 18.04 -3.07 -1.61
N GLY A 235 18.75 -3.43 -2.70
CA GLY A 235 19.62 -4.61 -2.76
C GLY A 235 20.95 -4.42 -2.04
N ASN A 236 21.51 -3.20 -2.07
CA ASN A 236 22.68 -2.83 -1.26
C ASN A 236 22.46 -1.50 -0.52
N PRO A 237 21.60 -1.47 0.53
CA PRO A 237 21.26 -0.22 1.23
C PRO A 237 22.47 0.48 1.83
N THR A 238 23.45 -0.28 2.34
CA THR A 238 24.64 0.25 2.99
C THR A 238 25.57 0.97 2.01
N SER A 239 25.72 0.50 0.76
CA SER A 239 26.50 1.24 -0.26
C SER A 239 25.85 2.56 -0.68
N HIS A 240 24.57 2.75 -0.38
CA HIS A 240 23.82 3.98 -0.64
C HIS A 240 23.57 4.83 0.62
N GLY A 241 24.30 4.56 1.71
CA GLY A 241 24.25 5.37 2.94
C GLY A 241 23.11 5.02 3.90
N TYR A 242 22.38 3.93 3.67
CA TYR A 242 21.35 3.45 4.59
C TYR A 242 21.89 2.39 5.53
N ASP A 243 22.05 2.76 6.80
CA ASP A 243 22.19 1.82 7.90
C ASP A 243 20.80 1.45 8.43
N LEU A 244 20.46 0.17 8.44
CA LEU A 244 19.14 -0.34 8.81
C LEU A 244 19.27 -1.17 10.09
N PRO A 245 18.48 -0.89 11.13
CA PRO A 245 18.50 -1.71 12.34
C PRO A 245 18.08 -3.14 12.02
N ALA A 246 18.74 -4.12 12.64
CA ALA A 246 18.33 -5.51 12.56
C ALA A 246 16.84 -5.66 12.93
N GLN A 247 16.11 -6.42 12.12
CA GLN A 247 14.70 -6.74 12.35
C GLN A 247 14.55 -8.24 12.58
N ASP A 248 13.75 -8.61 13.58
CA ASP A 248 13.28 -10.00 13.70
C ASP A 248 12.40 -10.35 12.50
N PRO A 249 12.45 -11.59 11.98
CA PRO A 249 11.60 -12.00 10.86
C PRO A 249 10.11 -12.03 11.25
N PHE A 250 9.22 -11.84 10.28
CA PHE A 250 7.76 -11.99 10.46
C PHE A 250 7.41 -13.41 10.91
N SER A 251 7.36 -13.60 12.22
CA SER A 251 7.18 -14.89 12.88
C SER A 251 6.20 -14.76 14.05
N PHE A 252 5.37 -15.78 14.18
CA PHE A 252 4.18 -15.78 15.03
C PHE A 252 3.77 -17.23 15.29
N ASP A 253 3.00 -17.45 16.35
CA ASP A 253 2.23 -18.67 16.49
C ASP A 253 0.83 -18.45 15.91
N GLN A 254 0.28 -19.45 15.23
CA GLN A 254 -1.08 -19.40 14.70
C GLN A 254 -2.03 -20.15 15.63
N VAL A 255 -3.03 -19.43 16.15
CA VAL A 255 -4.06 -19.93 17.06
C VAL A 255 -5.45 -19.82 16.42
N TRP A 256 -6.40 -20.62 16.87
CA TRP A 256 -7.76 -20.62 16.33
C TRP A 256 -8.75 -20.03 17.33
N VAL A 257 -9.56 -19.05 16.91
CA VAL A 257 -10.71 -18.54 17.67
C VAL A 257 -12.00 -19.05 17.04
N PRO A 258 -12.95 -19.61 17.82
CA PRO A 258 -14.15 -20.27 17.31
C PRO A 258 -15.22 -19.31 16.77
N ASP A 259 -15.18 -18.03 17.15
CA ASP A 259 -16.19 -17.01 16.82
C ASP A 259 -15.56 -15.60 16.93
N ALA A 260 -16.38 -14.56 16.77
CA ALA A 260 -15.98 -13.17 16.95
C ALA A 260 -15.24 -12.96 18.27
N THR A 261 -14.08 -12.33 18.17
CA THR A 261 -13.17 -12.01 19.26
C THR A 261 -12.48 -10.70 18.93
N THR A 262 -12.46 -9.73 19.85
CA THR A 262 -11.76 -8.47 19.61
C THR A 262 -10.25 -8.62 19.80
N LEU A 263 -9.44 -7.86 19.06
CA LEU A 263 -7.97 -7.98 19.11
C LEU A 263 -7.40 -7.61 20.49
N ASP A 264 -8.09 -6.78 21.28
CA ASP A 264 -7.76 -6.51 22.69
C ASP A 264 -7.95 -7.75 23.60
N VAL A 265 -8.98 -8.58 23.35
CA VAL A 265 -9.15 -9.86 24.05
C VAL A 265 -8.04 -10.84 23.65
N ILE A 266 -7.64 -10.85 22.39
CA ILE A 266 -6.52 -11.66 21.91
C ILE A 266 -5.20 -11.22 22.56
N ALA A 267 -4.92 -9.91 22.60
CA ALA A 267 -3.74 -9.33 23.24
C ALA A 267 -3.68 -9.62 24.74
N LYS A 268 -4.82 -9.51 25.44
CA LYS A 268 -4.96 -9.91 26.85
C LYS A 268 -4.69 -11.40 27.04
N ALA A 269 -5.22 -12.27 26.17
CA ALA A 269 -5.03 -13.72 26.27
C ALA A 269 -3.59 -14.15 25.97
N SER A 270 -2.90 -13.54 25.00
CA SER A 270 -1.50 -13.84 24.66
C SER A 270 -0.47 -13.10 25.53
N GLU A 271 -0.92 -12.22 26.43
CA GLU A 271 -0.08 -11.30 27.20
C GLU A 271 0.87 -10.52 26.28
N SER A 272 0.29 -9.77 25.35
CA SER A 272 0.98 -9.03 24.28
C SER A 272 0.39 -7.63 24.13
N ALA A 273 1.05 -6.74 23.39
CA ALA A 273 0.52 -5.40 23.16
C ALA A 273 -0.60 -5.41 22.09
N ASP A 274 -1.65 -4.60 22.29
CA ASP A 274 -2.73 -4.39 21.29
C ASP A 274 -2.17 -4.01 19.91
N THR A 275 -1.12 -3.18 19.90
CA THR A 275 -0.41 -2.75 18.70
C THR A 275 0.30 -3.90 18.01
N GLU A 276 0.90 -4.83 18.76
CA GLU A 276 1.59 -6.00 18.22
C GLU A 276 0.61 -6.99 17.58
N ILE A 277 -0.50 -7.31 18.26
CA ILE A 277 -1.57 -8.15 17.69
C ILE A 277 -2.19 -7.51 16.45
N SER A 278 -2.42 -6.20 16.46
CA SER A 278 -2.91 -5.46 15.29
C SER A 278 -1.90 -5.47 14.14
N ARG A 279 -0.60 -5.39 14.45
CA ARG A 279 0.50 -5.44 13.46
C ARG A 279 0.65 -6.83 12.83
N LEU A 280 0.40 -7.90 13.59
CA LEU A 280 0.40 -9.29 13.12
C LEU A 280 -0.88 -9.66 12.35
N ASN A 281 -2.01 -8.98 12.62
CA ASN A 281 -3.31 -9.28 12.01
C ASN A 281 -3.96 -8.08 11.29
N PRO A 282 -3.26 -7.47 10.31
CA PRO A 282 -3.74 -6.29 9.59
C PRO A 282 -5.02 -6.53 8.76
N GLN A 283 -5.37 -7.80 8.50
CA GLN A 283 -6.58 -8.20 7.79
C GLN A 283 -7.87 -7.96 8.59
N TYR A 284 -7.82 -7.93 9.93
CA TYR A 284 -8.99 -7.66 10.77
C TYR A 284 -9.24 -6.16 10.93
N VAL A 285 -9.80 -5.54 9.88
CA VAL A 285 -9.90 -4.08 9.66
C VAL A 285 -10.62 -3.33 10.79
N ARG A 286 -11.46 -4.00 11.58
CA ARG A 286 -12.20 -3.41 12.72
C ARG A 286 -11.66 -3.79 14.10
N GLY A 287 -10.51 -4.48 14.15
CA GLY A 287 -9.94 -4.99 15.39
C GLY A 287 -10.77 -6.12 16.01
N MET A 288 -11.42 -6.94 15.18
CA MET A 288 -12.12 -8.16 15.62
C MET A 288 -12.13 -9.22 14.52
N THR A 289 -12.19 -10.48 14.93
CA THR A 289 -12.49 -11.60 14.02
C THR A 289 -13.97 -11.62 13.61
N PRO A 290 -14.29 -12.16 12.42
CA PRO A 290 -15.67 -12.26 11.96
C PRO A 290 -16.50 -13.25 12.81
N PRO A 291 -17.80 -12.99 13.00
CA PRO A 291 -18.68 -13.87 13.76
C PRO A 291 -19.10 -15.12 12.98
N LEU A 292 -19.71 -16.08 13.68
CA LEU A 292 -20.36 -17.29 13.18
C LEU A 292 -19.43 -18.30 12.48
N ARG A 293 -18.11 -18.12 12.56
CA ARG A 293 -17.13 -19.09 12.04
C ARG A 293 -15.81 -19.03 12.80
N GLN A 294 -15.15 -20.18 12.87
CA GLN A 294 -13.78 -20.28 13.37
C GLN A 294 -12.80 -19.64 12.36
N VAL A 295 -11.83 -18.87 12.87
CA VAL A 295 -10.74 -18.29 12.07
C VAL A 295 -9.40 -18.39 12.79
N SER A 296 -8.31 -18.29 12.03
CA SER A 296 -6.95 -18.27 12.54
C SER A 296 -6.48 -16.85 12.86
N VAL A 297 -5.84 -16.67 14.02
CA VAL A 297 -5.24 -15.42 14.47
C VAL A 297 -3.76 -15.65 14.74
N ARG A 298 -2.93 -14.65 14.43
CA ARG A 298 -1.48 -14.65 14.72
C ARG A 298 -1.22 -14.01 16.07
N VAL A 299 -0.50 -14.69 16.95
CA VAL A 299 0.03 -14.13 18.22
C VAL A 299 1.56 -14.19 18.20
N PRO A 300 2.28 -13.42 19.05
CA PRO A 300 3.75 -13.44 19.03
C PRO A 300 4.30 -14.85 19.23
N LYS A 301 5.44 -15.13 18.61
CA LYS A 301 6.06 -16.46 18.62
C LYS A 301 6.30 -16.95 20.05
N GLY A 302 5.89 -18.19 20.34
CA GLY A 302 5.92 -18.78 21.68
C GLY A 302 4.75 -18.40 22.61
N LYS A 303 3.77 -17.61 22.16
CA LYS A 303 2.57 -17.25 22.94
C LYS A 303 1.34 -18.12 22.65
N GLY A 304 1.37 -19.04 21.69
CA GLY A 304 0.22 -19.83 21.25
C GLY A 304 -0.40 -20.70 22.36
N ASP A 305 0.43 -21.39 23.13
CA ASP A 305 -0.03 -22.21 24.27
C ASP A 305 -0.56 -21.35 25.42
N LEU A 306 0.06 -20.19 25.66
CA LEU A 306 -0.38 -19.23 26.68
C LEU A 306 -1.75 -18.65 26.32
N PHE A 307 -1.88 -18.17 25.09
CA PHE A 307 -3.15 -17.75 24.51
C PHE A 307 -4.22 -18.82 24.67
N SER A 308 -3.93 -20.06 24.30
CA SER A 308 -4.93 -21.15 24.31
C SER A 308 -5.45 -21.44 25.72
N ARG A 309 -4.58 -21.42 26.74
CA ARG A 309 -4.99 -21.56 28.15
C ARG A 309 -5.79 -20.36 28.64
N ASN A 310 -5.29 -19.15 28.41
CA ASN A 310 -5.92 -17.92 28.91
C ASN A 310 -7.28 -17.68 28.24
N TYR A 311 -7.36 -17.85 26.91
CA TYR A 311 -8.59 -17.66 26.13
C TYR A 311 -9.69 -18.65 26.51
N ALA A 312 -9.35 -19.90 26.86
CA ALA A 312 -10.30 -20.89 27.36
C ALA A 312 -10.99 -20.46 28.68
N LEU A 313 -10.33 -19.62 29.49
CA LEU A 313 -10.87 -19.09 30.75
C LEU A 313 -11.73 -17.84 30.57
N ILE A 314 -11.72 -17.20 29.39
CA ILE A 314 -12.53 -16.00 29.11
C ILE A 314 -13.97 -16.44 28.76
N PRO A 315 -15.00 -15.99 29.50
CA PRO A 315 -16.41 -16.24 29.18
C PRO A 315 -16.77 -15.79 27.77
N VAL A 316 -17.73 -16.45 27.11
CA VAL A 316 -18.05 -16.18 25.69
C VAL A 316 -18.54 -14.74 25.48
N ASP A 317 -19.32 -14.24 26.43
CA ASP A 317 -19.84 -12.87 26.51
C ASP A 317 -18.75 -11.81 26.77
N GLU A 318 -17.59 -12.20 27.33
CA GLU A 318 -16.43 -11.32 27.51
C GLU A 318 -15.48 -11.30 26.29
N ARG A 319 -15.66 -12.17 25.29
CA ARG A 319 -14.74 -12.28 24.13
C ARG A 319 -14.93 -11.19 23.08
N VAL A 320 -16.08 -10.54 23.08
CA VAL A 320 -16.37 -9.39 22.22
C VAL A 320 -16.60 -8.17 23.10
N SER A 321 -15.72 -7.18 23.01
CA SER A 321 -16.04 -5.86 23.56
C SER A 321 -17.25 -5.28 22.83
N PHE A 322 -18.27 -4.85 23.58
CA PHE A 322 -19.44 -4.15 23.04
C PHE A 322 -19.50 -2.69 23.52
N VAL A 323 -20.14 -1.85 22.72
CA VAL A 323 -20.65 -0.52 23.09
C VAL A 323 -22.16 -0.56 22.96
N GLU A 324 -22.85 -0.16 24.03
CA GLU A 324 -24.29 0.06 23.99
C GLU A 324 -24.57 1.43 23.38
N HIS A 325 -25.36 1.45 22.32
CA HIS A 325 -25.80 2.66 21.63
C HIS A 325 -27.31 2.84 21.82
N ILE A 326 -27.74 4.02 22.26
CA ILE A 326 -29.16 4.36 22.41
C ILE A 326 -29.61 5.08 21.14
N VAL A 327 -30.57 4.48 20.42
CA VAL A 327 -31.06 4.99 19.13
C VAL A 327 -31.68 6.38 19.27
N ALA A 328 -31.09 7.37 18.61
CA ALA A 328 -31.59 8.73 18.52
C ALA A 328 -32.69 8.88 17.43
N PRO A 329 -33.48 9.97 17.46
CA PRO A 329 -34.48 10.26 16.44
C PRO A 329 -33.88 10.32 15.03
N GLY A 330 -34.36 9.47 14.12
CA GLY A 330 -33.93 9.42 12.71
C GLY A 330 -32.76 8.46 12.41
N GLU A 331 -32.18 7.82 13.42
CA GLU A 331 -31.17 6.80 13.19
C GLU A 331 -31.77 5.49 12.64
N THR A 332 -30.97 4.81 11.82
CA THR A 332 -31.28 3.49 11.25
C THR A 332 -30.13 2.54 11.57
N LEU A 333 -30.34 1.23 11.50
CA LEU A 333 -29.21 0.29 11.63
C LEU A 333 -28.11 0.56 10.58
N SER A 334 -28.43 1.12 9.43
CA SER A 334 -27.43 1.57 8.45
C SER A 334 -26.64 2.79 8.93
N HIS A 335 -27.28 3.79 9.53
CA HIS A 335 -26.59 4.94 10.14
C HIS A 335 -25.70 4.49 11.31
N ILE A 336 -26.21 3.63 12.20
CA ILE A 336 -25.48 3.12 13.37
C ILE A 336 -24.29 2.25 12.92
N ALA A 337 -24.48 1.39 11.91
CA ALA A 337 -23.40 0.62 11.32
C ALA A 337 -22.29 1.52 10.74
N VAL A 338 -22.66 2.61 10.04
CA VAL A 338 -21.69 3.60 9.54
C VAL A 338 -20.99 4.35 10.69
N LEU A 339 -21.73 4.78 11.71
CA LEU A 339 -21.23 5.53 12.87
C LEU A 339 -20.14 4.76 13.62
N TYR A 340 -20.40 3.51 13.98
CA TYR A 340 -19.44 2.63 14.65
C TYR A 340 -18.55 1.82 13.70
N ARG A 341 -18.69 2.06 12.39
CA ARG A 341 -17.91 1.44 11.31
C ARG A 341 -18.02 -0.09 11.23
N VAL A 342 -19.11 -0.68 11.73
CA VAL A 342 -19.43 -2.12 11.60
C VAL A 342 -20.31 -2.38 10.36
N SER A 343 -20.56 -3.63 9.98
CA SER A 343 -21.55 -3.90 8.92
C SER A 343 -22.96 -4.02 9.48
N VAL A 344 -23.99 -3.74 8.65
CA VAL A 344 -25.39 -3.97 9.03
C VAL A 344 -25.68 -5.46 9.32
N PRO A 345 -25.10 -6.44 8.59
CA PRO A 345 -25.11 -7.84 9.01
C PRO A 345 -24.59 -8.08 10.43
N ASP A 346 -23.40 -7.59 10.77
CA ASP A 346 -22.79 -7.81 12.10
C ASP A 346 -23.61 -7.16 13.21
N LEU A 347 -24.08 -5.93 12.96
CA LEU A 347 -24.96 -5.20 13.88
C LEU A 347 -26.29 -5.94 14.09
N ARG A 348 -26.83 -6.61 13.07
CA ARG A 348 -28.01 -7.47 13.20
C ARG A 348 -27.72 -8.80 13.89
N ALA A 349 -26.54 -9.38 13.70
CA ALA A 349 -26.12 -10.61 14.38
C ALA A 349 -25.95 -10.38 15.89
N ALA A 350 -25.37 -9.24 16.28
CA ALA A 350 -25.25 -8.82 17.68
C ALA A 350 -26.60 -8.39 18.32
N ASN A 351 -27.63 -8.13 17.51
CA ASN A 351 -28.97 -7.70 17.97
C ASN A 351 -30.10 -8.56 17.39
N PRO A 352 -30.14 -9.87 17.68
CA PRO A 352 -31.06 -10.81 17.01
C PRO A 352 -32.55 -10.53 17.31
N THR A 353 -32.85 -9.87 18.43
CA THR A 353 -34.19 -9.43 18.82
C THR A 353 -34.63 -8.13 18.12
N VAL A 354 -33.69 -7.36 17.56
CA VAL A 354 -33.95 -6.06 16.94
C VAL A 354 -34.29 -6.23 15.47
N ARG A 355 -35.52 -5.85 15.11
CA ARG A 355 -35.99 -5.87 13.72
C ARG A 355 -35.64 -4.53 13.04
N PRO A 356 -34.87 -4.50 11.94
CA PRO A 356 -34.43 -3.25 11.30
C PRO A 356 -35.55 -2.26 10.94
N ARG A 357 -36.72 -2.79 10.54
CA ARG A 357 -37.91 -1.99 10.16
C ARG A 357 -38.72 -1.46 11.35
N TYR A 358 -38.37 -1.85 12.57
CA TYR A 358 -39.07 -1.49 13.81
C TYR A 358 -38.12 -0.97 14.88
N LEU A 359 -36.97 -0.42 14.47
CA LEU A 359 -36.02 0.24 15.36
C LEU A 359 -36.74 1.41 16.06
N ARG A 360 -36.81 1.38 17.40
CA ARG A 360 -37.50 2.42 18.19
C ARG A 360 -36.48 3.43 18.71
N ILE A 361 -36.90 4.70 18.76
CA ILE A 361 -36.16 5.76 19.47
C ILE A 361 -36.04 5.34 20.95
N GLY A 362 -34.85 5.48 21.52
CA GLY A 362 -34.54 5.02 22.88
C GLY A 362 -34.33 3.49 23.01
N ALA A 363 -34.36 2.72 21.91
CA ALA A 363 -33.94 1.33 21.95
C ALA A 363 -32.42 1.25 22.16
N MET A 364 -31.98 0.25 22.92
CA MET A 364 -30.57 -0.05 23.12
C MET A 364 -30.09 -1.03 22.04
N ILE A 365 -28.93 -0.74 21.46
CA ILE A 365 -28.29 -1.51 20.39
C ILE A 365 -26.88 -1.89 20.83
N THR A 366 -26.63 -3.20 20.89
CA THR A 366 -25.34 -3.79 21.24
C THR A 366 -24.44 -3.75 20.01
N VAL A 367 -23.47 -2.84 19.98
CA VAL A 367 -22.53 -2.71 18.87
C VAL A 367 -21.22 -3.44 19.22
N PRO A 368 -20.81 -4.47 18.47
CA PRO A 368 -19.49 -5.07 18.67
C PRO A 368 -18.42 -4.05 18.25
N VAL A 369 -17.47 -3.71 19.14
CA VAL A 369 -16.40 -2.75 18.86
C VAL A 369 -15.09 -3.18 19.51
N SER A 370 -13.97 -2.88 18.86
CA SER A 370 -12.65 -3.03 19.47
C SER A 370 -12.39 -1.95 20.54
N ALA A 371 -11.51 -2.25 21.51
CA ALA A 371 -11.23 -1.35 22.63
C ALA A 371 -10.71 0.05 22.22
N GLY A 372 -10.16 0.22 21.01
CA GLY A 372 -9.77 1.53 20.46
C GLY A 372 -10.97 2.45 20.25
N LEU A 373 -12.04 1.96 19.61
CA LEU A 373 -13.28 2.73 19.41
C LEU A 373 -14.00 3.01 20.73
N LYS A 374 -13.84 2.13 21.73
CA LYS A 374 -14.39 2.31 23.09
C LYS A 374 -13.75 3.49 23.85
N ARG A 375 -12.57 3.96 23.44
CA ARG A 375 -11.93 5.18 24.01
C ARG A 375 -12.51 6.44 23.39
N ASP A 376 -12.71 6.45 22.07
CA ASP A 376 -13.29 7.58 21.32
C ASP A 376 -14.81 7.73 21.54
N SER A 377 -15.50 6.65 21.92
CA SER A 377 -16.95 6.64 22.13
C SER A 377 -17.41 7.02 23.54
N LYS A 378 -16.53 7.53 24.41
CA LYS A 378 -16.97 8.16 25.67
C LYS A 378 -17.68 9.49 25.32
N PRO A 379 -18.94 9.69 25.73
CA PRO A 379 -19.55 11.01 25.63
C PRO A 379 -18.72 12.01 26.41
N GLY A 380 -18.49 13.20 25.84
CA GLY A 380 -18.04 14.35 26.62
C GLY A 380 -19.10 14.66 27.68
N SER A 381 -18.63 14.89 28.92
CA SER A 381 -19.44 15.28 30.08
C SER A 381 -20.11 16.64 29.89
#